data_AF-A0A2S4HKL0-F1
#
_entry.id   AF-A0A2S4HKL0-F1
#
_cell.length_a   1.000
_cell.length_b   1.000
_cell.length_c   1.000
_cell.angle_alpha   90.00
_cell.angle_beta   90.00
_cell.angle_gamma   90.00
#
_symmetry.space_group_name_H-M   'P 1'
#
loop_
_entity.id
_entity.type
_entity.pdbx_description
1 polymer ?
#
loop_
_entity_poly.entity_id
_entity_poly.type
_entity_poly.pdbx_seq_one_letter_code
_entity_poly.pdbx_strand_id
1 'polypeptide(L)'
;MAENIEVIDVETGNVSVVPADEIGPGMVRVSYEGKEYWADSAQLQQNDYQHAPFEGKMKARIESIMVNLSEVYPLTYEEWEDGFRRDQNPINEIAIWERIVSIYQSYSSQTTELATKKEIYSVVVTCSYSEPNQILNQLALKTLSQDKAKEIIRAYYKKT
;
A
#
# COMPACT_ATOMS: atom_id res chain seq x y z
N MET A 1 20.38 -2.65 -18.35
CA MET A 1 19.11 -2.73 -19.07
C MET A 1 18.04 -2.98 -18.03
N ALA A 2 16.94 -2.23 -18.04
CA ALA A 2 15.84 -2.50 -17.15
C ALA A 2 15.25 -3.89 -17.46
N GLU A 3 14.81 -4.59 -16.42
CA GLU A 3 14.11 -5.86 -16.57
C GLU A 3 12.75 -5.59 -17.25
N ASN A 4 12.32 -6.47 -18.16
CA ASN A 4 11.02 -6.38 -18.79
C ASN A 4 9.98 -7.10 -17.93
N ILE A 5 8.82 -6.49 -17.72
CA ILE A 5 7.72 -7.04 -16.93
C ILE A 5 6.45 -7.12 -17.77
N GLU A 6 5.55 -8.01 -17.38
CA GLU A 6 4.26 -8.18 -18.04
C GLU A 6 3.18 -7.37 -17.32
N VAL A 7 2.49 -6.52 -18.07
CA VAL A 7 1.35 -5.72 -17.62
C VAL A 7 0.09 -6.22 -18.32
N ILE A 8 -0.93 -6.57 -17.54
CA ILE A 8 -2.24 -6.99 -18.04
C ILE A 8 -3.23 -5.83 -17.96
N ASP A 9 -4.00 -5.64 -19.03
CA ASP A 9 -5.23 -4.87 -19.02
C ASP A 9 -6.38 -5.80 -18.54
N VAL A 10 -6.92 -5.55 -17.35
CA VAL A 10 -7.85 -6.49 -16.69
C VAL A 10 -9.23 -6.50 -17.37
N GLU A 11 -9.60 -5.42 -18.06
CA GLU A 11 -10.87 -5.33 -18.78
C GLU A 11 -10.87 -6.16 -20.08
N THR A 12 -9.73 -6.17 -20.79
CA THR A 12 -9.59 -6.82 -22.10
C THR A 12 -8.83 -8.15 -22.06
N GLY A 13 -8.08 -8.42 -21.00
CA GLY A 13 -7.20 -9.60 -20.86
C GLY A 13 -5.90 -9.50 -21.67
N ASN A 14 -5.62 -8.36 -22.30
CA ASN A 14 -4.41 -8.19 -23.12
C ASN A 14 -3.16 -8.01 -22.25
N VAL A 15 -2.08 -8.70 -22.62
CA VAL A 15 -0.78 -8.58 -21.95
C VAL A 15 0.18 -7.76 -22.81
N SER A 16 0.82 -6.78 -22.20
CA SER A 16 1.89 -5.95 -22.77
C SER A 16 3.18 -6.13 -21.98
N VAL A 17 4.32 -5.84 -22.61
CA VAL A 17 5.64 -5.90 -21.96
C VAL A 17 6.18 -4.49 -21.87
N VAL A 18 6.48 -4.04 -20.65
CA VAL A 18 7.06 -2.72 -20.38
C VAL A 18 8.37 -2.86 -19.60
N PRO A 19 9.31 -1.91 -19.73
CA PRO A 19 10.46 -1.83 -18.83
C PRO A 19 10.03 -1.61 -17.38
N ALA A 20 10.69 -2.27 -16.42
CA ALA A 20 10.32 -2.21 -15.00
C ALA A 20 10.49 -0.82 -14.36
N ASP A 21 11.28 0.05 -14.95
CA ASP A 21 11.44 1.45 -14.56
C ASP A 21 10.34 2.36 -15.13
N GLU A 22 9.46 1.84 -15.98
CA GLU A 22 8.28 2.55 -16.53
C GLU A 22 6.97 2.21 -15.80
N ILE A 23 7.01 1.41 -14.72
CA ILE A 23 5.84 1.23 -13.86
C ILE A 23 5.48 2.56 -13.20
N GLY A 24 4.35 3.12 -13.62
CA GLY A 24 3.79 4.33 -13.05
C GLY A 24 3.10 4.13 -11.69
N PRO A 25 2.77 5.24 -11.00
CA PRO A 25 1.98 5.18 -9.77
C PRO A 25 0.60 4.56 -10.05
N GLY A 26 0.11 3.74 -9.11
CA GLY A 26 -1.20 3.08 -9.22
C GLY A 26 -1.17 1.70 -9.86
N MET A 27 0.00 1.24 -10.30
CA MET A 27 0.20 -0.13 -10.78
C MET A 27 0.39 -1.08 -9.59
N VAL A 28 -0.29 -2.22 -9.62
CA VAL A 28 -0.25 -3.23 -8.57
C VAL A 28 -0.04 -4.62 -9.15
N ARG A 29 0.51 -5.54 -8.36
CA ARG A 29 0.60 -6.95 -8.73
C ARG A 29 -0.76 -7.63 -8.56
N VAL A 30 -1.19 -8.35 -9.59
CA VAL A 30 -2.43 -9.12 -9.62
C VAL A 30 -2.16 -10.55 -10.09
N SER A 31 -2.97 -11.50 -9.62
CA SER A 31 -2.98 -12.86 -10.14
C SER A 31 -4.15 -13.00 -11.13
N TYR A 32 -3.84 -13.29 -12.39
CA TYR A 32 -4.81 -13.54 -13.45
C TYR A 32 -4.54 -14.91 -14.07
N GLU A 33 -5.55 -15.79 -14.08
CA GLU A 33 -5.45 -17.17 -14.58
C GLU A 33 -4.26 -17.98 -14.02
N GLY A 34 -3.89 -17.74 -12.76
CA GLY A 34 -2.81 -18.46 -12.07
C GLY A 34 -1.39 -17.98 -12.40
N LYS A 35 -1.26 -16.85 -13.11
CA LYS A 35 0.00 -16.14 -13.33
C LYS A 35 -0.06 -14.71 -12.77
N GLU A 36 1.07 -14.22 -12.28
CA GLU A 36 1.17 -12.86 -11.76
C GLU A 36 1.50 -11.85 -12.87
N TYR A 37 0.82 -10.72 -12.84
CA TYR A 37 0.99 -9.59 -13.75
C TYR A 37 0.98 -8.28 -12.97
N TRP A 38 1.46 -7.21 -13.59
CA TRP A 38 1.15 -5.85 -13.16
C TRP A 38 -0.16 -5.38 -13.81
N ALA A 39 -0.99 -4.62 -13.10
CA ALA A 39 -2.21 -4.04 -13.63
C ALA A 39 -2.46 -2.66 -13.05
N ASP A 40 -3.21 -1.82 -13.75
CA ASP A 40 -3.71 -0.56 -13.20
C ASP A 40 -4.78 -0.86 -12.14
N SER A 41 -4.56 -0.40 -10.91
CA SER A 41 -5.52 -0.58 -9.82
C SER A 41 -6.91 0.01 -10.12
N ALA A 42 -7.01 0.99 -11.02
CA ALA A 42 -8.28 1.58 -11.44
C ALA A 42 -9.17 0.60 -12.23
N GLN A 43 -8.60 -0.47 -12.80
CA GLN A 43 -9.33 -1.49 -13.56
C GLN A 43 -9.89 -2.61 -12.68
N LEU A 44 -9.57 -2.63 -11.38
CA LEU A 44 -9.92 -3.73 -10.49
C LEU A 44 -11.34 -3.58 -9.94
N GLN A 45 -12.11 -4.68 -10.00
CA GLN A 45 -13.41 -4.76 -9.35
C GLN A 45 -13.27 -5.14 -7.88
N GLN A 46 -14.13 -4.58 -7.02
CA GLN A 46 -14.19 -4.97 -5.61
C GLN A 46 -14.77 -6.37 -5.45
N ASN A 47 -14.11 -7.21 -4.67
CA ASN A 47 -14.59 -8.55 -4.31
C ASN A 47 -15.80 -8.47 -3.37
N ASP A 48 -16.64 -9.50 -3.36
CA ASP A 48 -17.70 -9.66 -2.36
C ASP A 48 -17.15 -9.70 -0.93
N TYR A 49 -18.01 -9.40 0.07
CA TYR A 49 -17.64 -9.57 1.47
C TYR A 49 -17.31 -11.04 1.78
N GLN A 50 -16.11 -11.25 2.29
CA GLN A 50 -15.61 -12.54 2.76
C GLN A 50 -15.90 -12.74 4.27
N HIS A 51 -16.08 -11.65 5.02
CA HIS A 51 -16.26 -11.67 6.47
C HIS A 51 -17.51 -10.92 6.94
N ALA A 52 -18.04 -11.34 8.08
CA ALA A 52 -19.04 -10.59 8.84
C ALA A 52 -18.43 -9.28 9.42
N PRO A 53 -19.25 -8.30 9.84
CA PRO A 53 -18.77 -7.12 10.54
C PRO A 53 -17.87 -7.47 11.74
N PHE A 54 -16.86 -6.65 11.99
CA PHE A 54 -15.87 -6.92 13.03
C PHE A 54 -16.33 -6.38 14.38
N GLU A 55 -16.07 -7.15 15.45
CA GLU A 55 -16.39 -6.77 16.82
C GLU A 55 -15.20 -6.97 17.76
N GLY A 56 -15.32 -6.45 18.99
CA GLY A 56 -14.37 -6.64 20.07
C GLY A 56 -12.94 -6.25 19.68
N LYS A 57 -12.00 -7.19 19.83
CA LYS A 57 -10.57 -6.93 19.59
C LYS A 57 -10.27 -6.53 18.15
N MET A 58 -11.00 -7.06 17.17
CA MET A 58 -10.71 -6.76 15.77
C MET A 58 -11.12 -5.34 15.43
N LYS A 59 -12.34 -4.95 15.84
CA LYS A 59 -12.82 -3.57 15.74
C LYS A 59 -11.85 -2.59 16.39
N ALA A 60 -11.38 -2.87 17.61
CA ALA A 60 -10.43 -2.00 18.30
C ALA A 60 -9.09 -1.82 17.56
N ARG A 61 -8.60 -2.84 16.86
CA ARG A 61 -7.38 -2.75 16.03
C ARG A 61 -7.63 -1.85 14.81
N ILE A 62 -8.77 -2.02 14.13
CA ILE A 62 -9.16 -1.19 12.98
C ILE A 62 -9.33 0.27 13.40
N GLU A 63 -10.01 0.53 14.51
CA GLU A 63 -10.16 1.88 15.08
C GLU A 63 -8.79 2.50 15.42
N SER A 64 -7.85 1.71 15.94
CA SER A 64 -6.49 2.16 16.21
C SER A 64 -5.77 2.57 14.93
N ILE A 65 -5.83 1.76 13.86
CA ILE A 65 -5.24 2.09 12.56
C ILE A 65 -5.85 3.39 12.02
N MET A 66 -7.18 3.48 12.00
CA MET A 66 -7.94 4.65 11.54
C MET A 66 -7.50 5.93 12.25
N VAL A 67 -7.47 5.92 13.59
CA VAL A 67 -7.10 7.11 14.37
C VAL A 67 -5.67 7.55 14.05
N ASN A 68 -4.72 6.60 13.98
CA ASN A 68 -3.31 6.93 13.77
C ASN A 68 -2.97 7.39 12.34
N LEU A 69 -3.81 7.05 11.35
CA LEU A 69 -3.65 7.47 9.96
C LEU A 69 -4.58 8.61 9.53
N SER A 70 -5.52 9.03 10.39
CA SER A 70 -6.59 10.00 10.07
C SER A 70 -6.10 11.32 9.45
N GLU A 71 -4.89 11.79 9.76
CA GLU A 71 -4.33 13.02 9.18
C GLU A 71 -3.97 12.88 7.69
N VAL A 72 -3.58 11.68 7.26
CA VAL A 72 -3.05 11.41 5.90
C VAL A 72 -3.98 10.52 5.07
N TYR A 73 -4.82 9.72 5.73
CA TYR A 73 -5.77 8.80 5.12
C TYR A 73 -7.10 8.79 5.91
N PRO A 74 -7.92 9.85 5.75
CA PRO A 74 -9.10 10.13 6.58
C PRO A 74 -10.32 9.31 6.16
N LEU A 75 -10.23 7.99 6.22
CA LEU A 75 -11.37 7.10 6.01
C LEU A 75 -12.19 6.93 7.29
N THR A 76 -13.50 6.69 7.16
CA THR A 76 -14.36 6.32 8.29
C THR A 76 -14.10 4.87 8.74
N TYR A 77 -14.62 4.50 9.92
CA TYR A 77 -14.54 3.12 10.38
C TYR A 77 -15.20 2.15 9.38
N GLU A 78 -16.34 2.54 8.81
CA GLU A 78 -17.08 1.74 7.85
C GLU A 78 -16.28 1.50 6.56
N GLU A 79 -15.54 2.50 6.08
CA GLU A 79 -14.68 2.37 4.90
C GLU A 79 -13.47 1.46 5.16
N TRP A 80 -12.86 1.57 6.35
CA TRP A 80 -11.81 0.64 6.78
C TRP A 80 -12.33 -0.80 6.94
N GLU A 81 -13.47 -0.96 7.61
CA GLU A 81 -14.11 -2.25 7.81
C GLU A 81 -14.53 -2.88 6.46
N ASP A 82 -15.05 -2.09 5.52
CA ASP A 82 -15.37 -2.56 4.16
C ASP A 82 -14.17 -3.24 3.49
N GLY A 83 -13.01 -2.58 3.49
CA GLY A 83 -11.77 -3.14 2.94
C GLY A 83 -11.38 -4.46 3.60
N PHE A 84 -11.27 -4.47 4.94
CA PHE A 84 -10.88 -5.67 5.68
C PHE A 84 -11.89 -6.82 5.53
N ARG A 85 -13.18 -6.53 5.35
CA ARG A 85 -14.19 -7.57 5.14
C ARG A 85 -14.09 -8.23 3.77
N ARG A 86 -13.44 -7.60 2.80
CA ARG A 86 -13.23 -8.15 1.45
C ARG A 86 -11.89 -8.88 1.32
N ASP A 87 -10.97 -8.67 2.27
CA ASP A 87 -9.68 -9.35 2.29
C ASP A 87 -9.84 -10.86 2.53
N GLN A 88 -9.01 -11.66 1.86
CA GLN A 88 -8.99 -13.11 2.10
C GLN A 88 -8.53 -13.44 3.52
N ASN A 89 -7.59 -12.66 4.06
CA ASN A 89 -7.07 -12.84 5.42
C ASN A 89 -6.96 -11.50 6.16
N PRO A 90 -8.05 -11.00 6.77
CA PRO A 90 -8.08 -9.71 7.45
C PRO A 90 -7.10 -9.63 8.61
N ILE A 91 -6.78 -10.75 9.27
CA ILE A 91 -5.82 -10.75 10.38
C ILE A 91 -4.43 -10.35 9.89
N ASN A 92 -4.01 -10.91 8.75
CA ASN A 92 -2.73 -10.59 8.13
C ASN A 92 -2.72 -9.16 7.62
N GLU A 93 -3.78 -8.72 6.95
CA GLU A 93 -3.89 -7.35 6.43
C GLU A 93 -3.86 -6.33 7.56
N ILE A 94 -4.58 -6.55 8.66
CA ILE A 94 -4.54 -5.67 9.84
C ILE A 94 -3.12 -5.62 10.42
N ALA A 95 -2.37 -6.73 10.45
CA ALA A 95 -0.98 -6.73 10.90
C ALA A 95 -0.05 -5.92 9.97
N ILE A 96 -0.29 -5.97 8.66
CA ILE A 96 0.41 -5.14 7.66
C ILE A 96 0.10 -3.66 7.91
N TRP A 97 -1.15 -3.29 8.14
CA TRP A 97 -1.54 -1.92 8.45
C TRP A 97 -1.00 -1.41 9.79
N GLU A 98 -0.95 -2.26 10.82
CA GLU A 98 -0.29 -1.93 12.09
C GLU A 98 1.22 -1.68 11.90
N ARG A 99 1.87 -2.43 11.00
CA ARG A 99 3.26 -2.19 10.62
C ARG A 99 3.41 -0.85 9.89
N ILE A 100 2.49 -0.53 8.99
CA ILE A 100 2.44 0.78 8.31
C ILE A 100 2.34 1.90 9.34
N VAL A 101 1.40 1.81 10.29
CA VAL A 101 1.22 2.79 11.37
C VAL A 101 2.51 2.97 12.17
N SER A 102 3.13 1.88 12.62
CA SER A 102 4.34 1.91 13.44
C SER A 102 5.49 2.67 12.76
N ILE A 103 5.75 2.37 11.48
CA ILE A 103 6.80 3.07 10.72
C ILE A 103 6.39 4.50 10.43
N TYR A 104 5.17 4.74 9.97
CA TYR A 104 4.65 6.08 9.69
C TYR A 104 4.85 7.01 10.88
N GLN A 105 4.42 6.62 12.09
CA GLN A 105 4.52 7.45 13.29
C GLN A 105 5.96 7.77 13.71
N SER A 106 6.88 6.82 13.51
CA SER A 106 8.30 7.00 13.84
C SER A 106 8.96 8.11 13.00
N TYR A 107 8.45 8.34 11.78
CA TYR A 107 8.99 9.33 10.85
C TYR A 107 8.14 10.59 10.75
N SER A 108 6.81 10.48 10.83
CA SER A 108 5.89 11.62 10.73
C SER A 108 5.95 12.54 11.94
N SER A 109 6.36 12.04 13.11
CA SER A 109 6.61 12.84 14.32
C SER A 109 7.80 13.82 14.18
N GLN A 110 8.65 13.63 13.16
CA GLN A 110 9.82 14.49 12.89
C GLN A 110 9.48 15.72 12.03
N THR A 111 8.22 15.86 11.60
CA THR A 111 7.78 16.97 10.75
C THR A 111 6.37 17.42 11.12
N THR A 112 6.10 18.72 11.00
CA THR A 112 4.76 19.30 11.16
C THR A 112 4.07 19.51 9.80
N GLU A 113 4.78 19.33 8.70
CA GLU A 113 4.26 19.58 7.36
C GLU A 113 3.42 18.42 6.85
N LEU A 114 2.13 18.67 6.62
CA LEU A 114 1.19 17.67 6.10
C LEU A 114 1.62 17.05 4.76
N ALA A 115 2.22 17.84 3.87
CA ALA A 115 2.71 17.35 2.59
C ALA A 115 3.80 16.28 2.77
N THR A 116 4.77 16.54 3.65
CA THR A 116 5.82 15.59 4.00
C THR A 116 5.25 14.34 4.68
N LYS A 117 4.27 14.49 5.58
CA LYS A 117 3.58 13.32 6.20
C LYS A 117 2.87 12.45 5.17
N LYS A 118 2.19 13.05 4.18
CA LYS A 118 1.54 12.31 3.09
C LYS A 118 2.57 11.53 2.26
N GLU A 119 3.73 12.11 1.98
CA GLU A 119 4.79 11.39 1.27
C GLU A 119 5.39 10.25 2.10
N ILE A 120 5.58 10.43 3.42
CA ILE A 120 5.99 9.34 4.33
C ILE A 120 4.95 8.22 4.30
N TYR A 121 3.66 8.56 4.39
CA TYR A 121 2.57 7.59 4.26
C TYR A 121 2.64 6.82 2.94
N SER A 122 2.77 7.52 1.81
CA SER A 122 2.90 6.89 0.49
C SER A 122 4.09 5.93 0.41
N VAL A 123 5.25 6.31 0.96
CA VAL A 123 6.43 5.42 1.01
C VAL A 123 6.10 4.13 1.75
N VAL A 124 5.56 4.23 2.97
CA VAL A 124 5.35 3.08 3.85
C VAL A 124 4.25 2.15 3.31
N VAL A 125 3.18 2.71 2.73
CA VAL A 125 2.13 1.92 2.05
C VAL A 125 2.71 1.22 0.82
N THR A 126 3.53 1.89 0.02
CA THR A 126 4.16 1.25 -1.16
C THR A 126 5.07 0.08 -0.74
N CYS A 127 5.72 0.18 0.42
CA CYS A 127 6.50 -0.93 0.97
C CYS A 127 5.67 -2.18 1.26
N SER A 128 4.35 -2.10 1.48
CA SER A 128 3.55 -3.28 1.82
C SER A 128 3.23 -4.19 0.65
N TYR A 129 3.37 -3.71 -0.59
CA TYR A 129 3.06 -4.46 -1.80
C TYR A 129 4.15 -4.43 -2.88
N SER A 130 5.27 -3.73 -2.67
CA SER A 130 6.34 -3.57 -3.66
C SER A 130 7.72 -3.96 -3.14
N GLU A 131 8.55 -4.51 -4.02
CA GLU A 131 9.93 -4.87 -3.70
C GLU A 131 10.82 -3.64 -3.38
N PRO A 132 11.80 -3.74 -2.46
CA PRO A 132 12.61 -2.61 -2.00
C PRO A 132 13.26 -1.75 -3.10
N ASN A 133 13.67 -2.38 -4.20
CA ASN A 133 14.34 -1.73 -5.33
C ASN A 133 13.36 -1.01 -6.29
N GLN A 134 12.05 -1.26 -6.20
CA GLN A 134 11.02 -0.69 -7.07
C GLN A 134 10.27 0.48 -6.43
N ILE A 135 10.28 0.57 -5.09
CA ILE A 135 9.45 1.54 -4.34
C ILE A 135 9.66 2.99 -4.80
N LEU A 136 10.90 3.44 -4.98
CA LEU A 136 11.17 4.83 -5.35
C LEU A 136 10.72 5.17 -6.78
N ASN A 137 10.55 4.17 -7.65
CA ASN A 137 10.07 4.39 -9.02
C ASN A 137 8.55 4.62 -9.05
N GLN A 138 7.83 4.11 -8.05
CA GLN A 138 6.37 4.23 -7.95
C GLN A 138 5.92 5.51 -7.23
N LEU A 139 6.85 6.36 -6.79
CA LEU A 139 6.59 7.50 -5.94
C LEU A 139 7.04 8.82 -6.58
N ALA A 140 6.13 9.78 -6.63
CA ALA A 140 6.41 11.16 -7.03
C ALA A 140 6.68 12.04 -5.80
N LEU A 141 7.85 11.86 -5.17
CA LEU A 141 8.26 12.63 -3.98
C LEU A 141 8.60 14.08 -4.34
N LYS A 142 8.14 15.04 -3.55
CA LYS A 142 8.37 16.49 -3.74
C LYS A 142 8.99 17.15 -2.52
N THR A 143 8.58 16.72 -1.33
CA THR A 143 8.97 17.32 -0.05
C THR A 143 9.91 16.41 0.75
N LEU A 144 9.73 15.10 0.63
CA LEU A 144 10.58 14.10 1.26
C LEU A 144 11.83 13.86 0.41
N SER A 145 13.01 14.02 1.01
CA SER A 145 14.26 13.74 0.32
C SER A 145 14.41 12.25 0.01
N GLN A 146 15.09 11.91 -1.10
CA GLN A 146 15.33 10.52 -1.45
C GLN A 146 16.10 9.74 -0.38
N ASP A 147 17.04 10.39 0.33
CA ASP A 147 17.79 9.73 1.40
C ASP A 147 16.89 9.38 2.58
N LYS A 148 15.94 10.25 2.92
CA LYS A 148 14.95 9.99 3.96
C LYS A 148 13.97 8.88 3.56
N ALA A 149 13.53 8.88 2.29
CA ALA A 149 12.71 7.80 1.75
C ALA A 149 13.44 6.44 1.83
N LYS A 150 14.72 6.38 1.45
CA LYS A 150 15.56 5.17 1.58
C LYS A 150 15.72 4.72 3.04
N GLU A 151 15.82 5.66 3.98
CA GLU A 151 15.86 5.37 5.41
C GLU A 151 14.57 4.66 5.87
N ILE A 152 13.41 5.22 5.49
CA ILE A 152 12.08 4.67 5.81
C ILE A 152 11.91 3.27 5.21
N ILE A 153 12.28 3.08 3.94
CA ILE A 153 12.22 1.78 3.26
C ILE A 153 13.05 0.74 4.03
N ARG A 154 14.30 1.07 4.39
CA ARG A 154 15.15 0.16 5.18
C ARG A 154 14.52 -0.15 6.54
N ALA A 155 13.93 0.84 7.20
CA ALA A 155 13.28 0.66 8.49
C ALA A 155 12.06 -0.28 8.39
N TYR A 156 11.28 -0.19 7.31
CA TYR A 156 10.13 -1.06 7.07
C TYR A 156 10.54 -2.53 6.91
N TYR A 157 11.58 -2.80 6.13
CA TYR A 157 12.04 -4.17 5.83
C TYR A 157 12.95 -4.81 6.87
N LYS A 158 13.42 -4.03 7.85
CA LYS A 158 14.22 -4.58 8.94
C LYS A 158 13.37 -5.54 9.78
N LYS A 159 13.80 -6.80 9.87
CA LYS A 159 13.20 -7.79 10.78
C LYS A 159 13.27 -7.27 12.22
N THR A 160 12.11 -7.06 12.83
CA THR A 160 11.94 -6.92 14.29
C THR A 160 12.07 -8.26 14.98
#